data_AF-A0A0F9MIA7-F1
#
_entry.id   AF-A0A0F9MIA7-F1
#
_cell.length_a   1.000
_cell.length_b   1.000
_cell.length_c   1.000
_cell.angle_alpha   90.00
_cell.angle_beta   90.00
_cell.angle_gamma   90.00
#
_symmetry.space_group_name_H-M   'P 1'
#
loop_
_entity.id
_entity.type
_entity.pdbx_description
1 polymer ?
#
loop_
_entity_poly.entity_id
_entity_poly.type
_entity_poly.pdbx_seq_one_letter_code
_entity_poly.pdbx_strand_id
1 'polypeptide(L)' 'MKIVIGEYYRHHATPKYGWAKALEKIKPKTGVNTHTYTIVKCEWTVGKGGTFGLIKYFRLCDLIRPSSN' A
#
# COMPACT_ATOMS: atom_id res chain seq x y z
N MET A 1 -12.09 -2.09 0.19
CA MET A 1 -11.25 -1.20 1.04
C MET A 1 -10.84 0.03 0.24
N LYS A 2 -10.90 1.25 0.80
CA LYS A 2 -10.51 2.48 0.11
C LYS A 2 -9.14 2.93 0.60
N ILE A 3 -8.12 2.87 -0.27
CA ILE A 3 -6.80 3.47 0.02
C ILE A 3 -6.90 5.00 -0.14
N VAL A 4 -6.22 5.72 0.73
CA VAL A 4 -6.10 7.18 0.76
C VAL A 4 -4.63 7.50 0.49
N ILE A 5 -4.38 8.41 -0.45
CA ILE A 5 -3.01 8.82 -0.79
C ILE A 5 -2.42 9.64 0.36
N GLY A 6 -1.14 9.41 0.66
CA GLY A 6 -0.42 10.01 1.77
C GLY A 6 -0.48 9.23 3.08
N GLU A 7 -1.47 8.34 3.24
CA GLU A 7 -1.64 7.51 4.43
C GLU A 7 -0.68 6.31 4.44
N TYR A 8 -0.45 5.79 5.65
CA TYR A 8 0.42 4.64 5.90
C TYR A 8 -0.40 3.36 6.11
N TYR A 9 0.05 2.30 5.46
CA TYR A 9 -0.56 0.97 5.49
C TYR A 9 0.46 -0.08 5.94
N ARG A 10 -0.02 -1.23 6.39
CA ARG A 10 0.79 -2.42 6.64
C ARG A 10 0.51 -3.46 5.57
N HIS A 11 1.44 -4.38 5.38
CA HIS A 11 1.21 -5.53 4.51
C HIS A 11 0.48 -6.63 5.28
N HIS A 12 -0.56 -7.22 4.68
CA HIS A 12 -1.39 -8.25 5.30
C HIS A 12 -0.60 -9.46 5.80
N ALA A 13 0.38 -9.93 5.00
CA ALA A 13 1.21 -11.07 5.39
C ALA A 13 2.23 -10.76 6.50
N THR A 14 2.58 -9.49 6.70
CA THR A 14 3.58 -9.06 7.69
C THR A 14 3.07 -7.83 8.46
N PRO A 15 1.96 -7.96 9.22
CA PRO A 15 1.23 -6.81 9.76
C PRO A 15 2.03 -6.02 10.80
N LYS A 16 3.05 -6.64 11.40
CA LYS A 16 3.93 -6.04 12.41
C LYS A 16 5.21 -5.41 11.81
N TYR A 17 5.51 -5.65 10.54
CA TYR A 17 6.78 -5.27 9.92
C TYR A 17 6.57 -4.36 8.71
N GLY A 18 7.33 -3.26 8.70
CA GLY A 18 7.36 -2.30 7.61
C GLY A 18 6.07 -1.52 7.39
N TRP A 19 6.21 -0.37 6.75
CA TRP A 19 5.15 0.57 6.47
C TRP A 19 5.16 0.89 4.98
N ALA A 20 3.96 0.96 4.41
CA ALA A 20 3.71 1.32 3.03
C ALA A 20 2.96 2.65 2.99
N LYS A 21 3.63 3.74 2.63
CA LYS A 21 2.98 5.03 2.39
C LYS A 21 2.38 5.02 0.99
N ALA A 22 1.06 5.16 0.86
CA ALA A 22 0.42 5.17 -0.46
C ALA A 22 0.75 6.48 -1.20
N LEU A 23 1.35 6.37 -2.38
CA LEU A 23 1.71 7.53 -3.21
C LEU A 23 0.74 7.70 -4.37
N GLU A 24 0.35 6.60 -5.01
CA GLU A 24 -0.48 6.65 -6.21
C GLU A 24 -1.29 5.36 -6.37
N LYS A 25 -2.51 5.49 -6.90
CA LYS A 25 -3.30 4.34 -7.38
C LYS A 25 -3.11 4.21 -8.88
N ILE A 26 -2.52 3.10 -9.30
CA ILE A 26 -2.34 2.79 -10.71
C ILE A 26 -3.65 2.21 -11.23
N LYS A 27 -4.18 2.83 -12.29
CA LYS A 27 -5.37 2.30 -12.94
C LYS A 27 -5.06 0.92 -13.54
N PRO A 28 -5.93 -0.07 -13.32
CA PRO A 28 -5.81 -1.35 -13.99
C PRO A 28 -5.88 -1.16 -15.51
N LYS A 29 -5.20 -2.04 -16.25
CA LYS A 29 -5.30 -2.08 -17.71
C LYS A 29 -6.75 -2.33 -18.15
N THR A 30 -7.13 -1.78 -19.29
CA THR A 30 -8.45 -1.97 -19.90
C THR A 30 -8.71 -3.46 -20.09
N GLY A 31 -9.87 -3.95 -19.62
CA GLY A 31 -10.25 -5.37 -19.69
C GLY A 31 -9.89 -6.21 -18.46
N VAL A 32 -9.27 -5.62 -17.43
CA VAL A 32 -8.96 -6.32 -16.16
C VAL A 32 -9.96 -5.90 -15.07
N ASN A 33 -10.38 -6.87 -14.23
CA ASN A 33 -11.27 -6.59 -13.10
C ASN A 33 -10.62 -5.61 -12.11
N THR A 34 -11.21 -4.42 -12.01
CA THR A 34 -10.68 -3.31 -11.21
C THR A 34 -10.75 -3.56 -9.70
N HIS A 35 -11.65 -4.44 -9.25
CA HIS A 35 -11.80 -4.79 -7.85
C HIS A 35 -10.65 -5.65 -7.33
N THR A 36 -10.04 -6.48 -8.19
CA THR A 36 -8.97 -7.41 -7.80
C THR A 36 -7.58 -6.96 -8.25
N TYR A 37 -7.48 -6.14 -9.30
CA TYR A 37 -6.20 -5.72 -9.91
C TYR A 37 -5.87 -4.23 -9.75
N THR A 38 -6.43 -3.56 -8.73
CA THR A 38 -5.94 -2.22 -8.38
C THR A 38 -4.57 -2.33 -7.73
N ILE A 39 -3.55 -1.75 -8.38
CA ILE A 39 -2.19 -1.66 -7.86
C ILE A 39 -1.98 -0.29 -7.23
N VAL A 40 -1.34 -0.25 -6.07
CA VAL A 40 -0.97 0.97 -5.36
C VAL A 40 0.55 1.06 -5.35
N LYS A 41 1.07 2.17 -5.84
CA LYS A 41 2.47 2.56 -5.69
C LYS A 41 2.65 3.08 -4.28
N CYS A 42 3.55 2.44 -3.53
CA CYS A 42 3.84 2.80 -2.15
C CYS A 42 5.32 3.04 -1.94
N GLU A 43 5.62 3.96 -1.04
CA GLU A 43 6.92 4.07 -0.41
C GLU A 43 7.01 3.07 0.73
N TRP A 44 7.97 2.16 0.64
CA TRP A 44 8.20 1.13 1.64
C TRP A 44 9.36 1.48 2.56
N THR A 45 9.14 1.33 3.85
CA THR A 45 10.18 1.46 4.88
C THR A 45 9.97 0.41 5.96
N VAL A 46 11.01 0.09 6.73
CA VAL A 46 10.90 -0.83 7.86
C VAL A 46 10.40 -0.13 9.12
N GLY A 47 10.85 1.12 9.35
CA GLY A 47 10.46 1.95 10.49
C GLY A 47 9.58 3.11 10.07
N LYS A 48 8.59 3.49 10.90
CA LYS A 48 7.59 4.54 10.59
C LYS A 48 8.21 5.92 10.25
N GLY A 49 9.47 6.14 10.63
CA GLY A 49 10.26 7.35 10.32
C GLY A 49 11.61 7.07 9.63
N GLY A 50 11.82 5.87 9.09
CA GLY A 50 13.04 5.57 8.34
C GLY A 50 12.99 6.19 6.93
N THR A 51 14.15 6.59 6.39
CA THR A 51 14.26 7.23 5.07
C THR A 51 13.51 6.43 4.01
N PHE A 52 12.49 7.04 3.45
CA PHE A 52 11.63 6.43 2.46
C PHE A 52 12.32 6.53 1.09
N GLY A 53 12.92 5.43 0.64
CA GLY A 53 13.64 5.39 -0.65
C GLY A 53 13.25 4.21 -1.54
N LEU A 54 12.58 3.21 -0.99
CA LEU A 54 12.20 2.02 -1.72
C LEU A 54 10.75 2.12 -2.21
N ILE A 55 10.58 2.21 -3.52
CA ILE A 55 9.25 2.15 -4.14
C ILE A 55 8.85 0.68 -4.33
N LYS A 56 7.68 0.31 -3.82
CA LYS A 56 7.06 -0.99 -4.03
C LYS A 56 5.64 -0.84 -4.53
N TYR A 57 5.18 -1.84 -5.27
CA TYR A 57 3.82 -1.91 -5.79
C TYR A 57 3.08 -3.02 -5.08
N PHE A 58 1.91 -2.70 -4.53
CA PHE A 58 1.08 -3.64 -3.78
C PHE A 58 -0.30 -3.74 -4.41
N ARG A 59 -0.93 -4.91 -4.32
CA ARG A 59 -2.35 -5.00 -4.61
C ARG A 59 -3.12 -4.39 -3.45
N LEU A 60 -4.29 -3.85 -3.77
CA LEU A 60 -5.17 -3.25 -2.77
C LEU A 60 -5.52 -4.20 -1.61
N CYS A 61 -5.67 -5.51 -1.89
CA CYS A 61 -5.99 -6.53 -0.90
C CYS A 61 -4.82 -6.91 0.01
N ASP A 62 -3.58 -6.61 -0.40
CA ASP A 62 -2.39 -6.89 0.40
C ASP A 62 -2.13 -5.78 1.44
N LEU A 63 -2.79 -4.63 1.31
CA LEU A 63 -2.63 -3.50 2.22
C LEU A 63 -3.75 -3.48 3.27
N ILE A 64 -3.36 -3.37 4.53
CA ILE A 64 -4.28 -3.21 5.67
C ILE A 64 -4.06 -1.86 6.34
N ARG A 65 -5.16 -1.23 6.77
CA ARG A 65 -5.06 0.01 7.55
C ARG A 65 -4.62 -0.37 8.97
N PRO A 66 -3.53 0.20 9.48
CA PRO A 66 -3.14 0.02 10.88
C PRO A 66 -4.29 0.53 11.74
N SER A 67 -4.78 -0.30 12.66
CA SER A 67 -5.76 0.12 13.66
C SER A 67 -5.13 1.21 14.53
N SER A 68 -5.75 2.39 14.53
CA SER A 68 -5.43 3.45 15.49
C SER A 68 -5.88 2.94 16.87
N ASN A 69 -4.93 2.52 17.70
CA ASN A 69 -5.12 2.51 19.15
C ASN A 69 -4.95 3.93 19.67
#